data_AF-T0ZYZ9-F1
#
_entry.id   AF-T0ZYZ9-F1
#
_cell.length_a   1.000
_cell.length_b   1.000
_cell.length_c   1.000
_cell.angle_alpha   90.00
_cell.angle_beta   90.00
_cell.angle_gamma   90.00
#
_symmetry.space_group_name_H-M   'P 1'
#
loop_
_entity.id
_entity.type
_entity.pdbx_description
1 polymer ?
#
loop_
_entity_poly.entity_id
_entity_poly.type
_entity_poly.pdbx_seq_one_letter_code
_entity_poly.pdbx_strand_id
1 'polypeptide(L)' 'VIYTARLGDAVYVLHVFQKKTQATSKRDTDLAKSRCVELLGGAP' A
#
# COMPACT_ATOMS: atom_id res chain seq x y z
N VAL A 1 0.21 -9.68 1.42
CA VAL A 1 -0.64 -9.07 0.36
C VAL A 1 0.17 -7.96 -0.29
N ILE A 2 -0.02 -7.71 -1.59
CA ILE A 2 0.68 -6.65 -2.34
C ILE A 2 -0.32 -5.51 -2.55
N TYR A 3 0.07 -4.27 -2.24
CA TYR A 3 -0.69 -3.07 -2.63
C TYR A 3 0.05 -2.37 -3.77
N THR A 4 -0.61 -2.22 -4.92
CA THR A 4 -0.08 -1.53 -6.11
C THR A 4 -0.78 -0.20 -6.28
N ALA A 5 -0.03 0.90 -6.36
CA ALA A 5 -0.55 2.17 -6.89
C ALA A 5 -0.05 2.32 -8.33
N ARG A 6 -0.94 2.69 -9.25
CA ARG A 6 -0.57 3.04 -10.63
C ARG A 6 -0.53 4.57 -10.74
N LEU A 7 0.63 5.10 -11.09
CA LEU A 7 0.82 6.51 -11.42
C LEU A 7 1.39 6.58 -12.83
N GLY A 8 0.57 6.99 -13.79
CA GLY A 8 0.91 6.94 -15.21
C GLY A 8 1.22 5.51 -15.67
N ASP A 9 2.36 5.32 -16.33
CA ASP A 9 2.83 4.02 -16.84
C ASP A 9 3.63 3.19 -15.82
N ALA A 10 3.81 3.69 -14.59
CA ALA A 10 4.58 3.00 -13.55
C ALA A 10 3.68 2.32 -12.49
N VAL A 11 4.07 1.10 -12.13
CA VAL A 11 3.46 0.34 -11.03
C VAL A 11 4.35 0.46 -9.79
N TYR A 12 3.84 1.12 -8.76
CA TYR A 12 4.53 1.24 -7.48
C TYR A 12 4.07 0.13 -6.53
N VAL A 13 5.03 -0.64 -6.03
CA VAL A 13 4.80 -1.64 -4.98
C VAL A 13 5.06 -0.97 -3.64
N LEU A 14 3.98 -0.68 -2.89
CA LEU A 14 4.09 0.08 -1.65
C LEU A 14 4.59 -0.77 -0.49
N HIS A 15 4.06 -1.98 -0.38
CA HIS A 15 4.35 -2.85 0.74
C HIS A 15 4.12 -4.31 0.37
N VAL A 16 5.04 -5.16 0.83
CA VAL A 16 4.96 -6.61 0.73
C VAL A 16 5.07 -7.16 2.15
N PHE A 17 4.08 -7.95 2.55
CA PHE A 17 4.11 -8.67 3.81
C PHE A 17 3.62 -10.11 3.61
N GLN A 18 4.20 -11.00 4.41
CA GLN A 18 3.76 -12.39 4.49
C GLN A 18 2.43 -12.46 5.24
N LYS A 19 1.39 -12.96 4.56
CA LYS A 19 0.09 -13.16 5.20
C LYS A 19 0.17 -14.42 6.06
N LYS A 20 0.08 -14.26 7.38
CA LYS A 20 0.10 -15.38 8.35
C LYS A 20 -1.30 -15.94 8.64
N THR A 21 -2.35 -15.25 8.20
CA THR A 21 -3.75 -15.58 8.41
C THR A 21 -4.56 -15.30 7.14
N GLN A 22 -5.75 -15.90 6.99
CA GLN A 22 -6.59 -15.67 5.80
C GLN A 22 -7.08 -14.22 5.72
N ALA A 23 -7.37 -13.58 6.85
CA ALA A 23 -7.77 -12.18 6.92
C ALA A 23 -6.55 -11.26 6.97
N THR A 24 -6.57 -10.16 6.22
CA THR A 24 -5.50 -9.15 6.31
C THR A 24 -5.65 -8.40 7.63
N SER A 25 -4.56 -8.17 8.37
CA SER A 25 -4.61 -7.40 9.60
C SER A 25 -5.10 -5.97 9.31
N LYS A 26 -5.92 -5.42 10.21
CA LYS A 26 -6.35 -4.02 10.14
C LYS A 26 -5.15 -3.08 10.12
N ARG A 27 -4.11 -3.40 10.89
CA ARG A 27 -2.84 -2.64 10.92
C ARG A 27 -2.17 -2.55 9.54
N ASP A 28 -2.11 -3.66 8.81
CA ASP A 28 -1.48 -3.69 7.48
C ASP A 28 -2.31 -2.92 6.46
N THR A 29 -3.64 -2.93 6.61
CA THR A 29 -4.57 -2.20 5.74
C THR A 29 -4.52 -0.69 5.98
N ASP A 30 -4.45 -0.27 7.24
CA ASP A 30 -4.34 1.14 7.62
C ASP A 30 -3.00 1.72 7.18
N LEU A 31 -1.89 0.97 7.36
CA LEU A 31 -0.57 1.36 6.87
C LEU A 31 -0.56 1.54 5.35
N ALA A 32 -1.18 0.63 4.60
CA ALA A 32 -1.26 0.74 3.15
C ALA A 32 -2.04 1.97 2.69
N LYS A 33 -3.13 2.33 3.38
CA LYS A 33 -3.89 3.55 3.10
C LYS A 33 -3.04 4.81 3.32
N SER A 34 -2.34 4.91 4.45
CA SER A 34 -1.46 6.05 4.73
C SER A 34 -0.38 6.22 3.66
N ARG A 35 0.30 5.13 3.28
CA ARG A 35 1.34 5.17 2.24
C ARG A 35 0.79 5.50 0.85
N CYS A 36 -0.43 5.08 0.54
CA CYS A 36 -1.09 5.42 -0.72
C CYS A 36 -1.41 6.91 -0.80
N VAL A 37 -1.90 7.49 0.30
CA VAL A 37 -2.14 8.93 0.41
C VAL A 37 -0.84 9.73 0.32
N GLU A 38 0.25 9.31 0.97
CA GLU A 38 1.56 9.94 0.84
C GLU A 38 2.07 9.95 -0.61
N LEU A 39 1.88 8.85 -1.36
CA LEU A 39 2.29 8.76 -2.76
C LEU A 39 1.43 9.60 -3.71
N LEU A 40 0.12 9.69 -3.46
CA LEU A 40 -0.82 10.44 -4.30
C LEU A 40 -0.85 11.94 -3.95
N GLY A 41 -0.58 12.26 -2.69
CA GLY A 41 -0.70 13.61 -2.13
C GLY A 41 0.57 14.44 -2.18
N GLY A 42 1.57 14.03 -2.99
CA GLY A 42 2.84 14.73 -3.27
C GLY A 42 3.13 15.93 -2.37
N ALA A 43 3.99 15.72 -1.37
CA ALA A 43 4.50 16.76 -0.48
C ALA A 43 4.86 18.07 -1.24
N PRO A 44 4.71 19.22 -0.58
CA PRO A 44 5.69 19.64 0.44
C PRO A 44 5.33 19.27 1.87
#